data_AF-A0AAE3NXI2-F1
#
_entry.id   AF-A0AAE3NXI2-F1
#
_cell.length_a   1.000
_cell.length_b   1.000
_cell.length_c   1.000
_cell.angle_alpha   90.00
_cell.angle_beta   90.00
_cell.angle_gamma   90.00
#
_symmetry.space_group_name_H-M   'P 1'
#
loop_
_entity.id
_entity.type
_entity.pdbx_description
1 polymer ?
#
loop_
_entity_poly.entity_id
_entity_poly.type
_entity_poly.pdbx_seq_one_letter_code
_entity_poly.pdbx_strand_id
1 'polypeptide(L)' 'MKQKAIILALALGLFGATAASACTAEFKAKRGGQYVHSTISVPSSSCNSGGVLSLLQSQGYTNIQIVRISG' A
#
# COMPACT_ATOMS: atom_id res chain seq x y z
N MET A 1 -39.68 -6.76 19.83
CA MET A 1 -38.42 -7.53 19.93
C MET A 1 -37.28 -6.51 19.90
N LYS A 2 -36.46 -6.47 20.96
CA LYS A 2 -35.47 -5.42 21.22
C LYS A 2 -34.15 -5.77 20.51
N GLN A 3 -33.79 -5.07 19.45
CA GLN A 3 -32.45 -5.17 18.84
C GLN A 3 -31.44 -4.46 19.74
N LYS A 4 -30.57 -5.25 20.37
CA LYS A 4 -29.45 -4.80 21.18
C LYS A 4 -28.18 -4.80 20.34
N ALA A 5 -27.43 -3.70 20.44
CA ALA A 5 -25.97 -3.59 20.25
C ALA A 5 -25.46 -3.89 18.82
N ILE A 6 -24.43 -3.25 18.29
CA ILE A 6 -23.11 -3.00 18.87
C ILE A 6 -22.51 -1.77 18.19
N ILE A 7 -21.97 -0.87 18.99
CA ILE A 7 -21.07 0.22 18.59
C ILE A 7 -19.73 -0.42 18.20
N LEU A 8 -19.29 -0.30 16.95
CA LEU A 8 -17.88 -0.54 16.60
C LEU A 8 -17.21 0.82 16.35
N ALA A 9 -16.77 1.42 17.46
CA ALA A 9 -15.86 2.53 17.46
C ALA A 9 -14.42 2.05 17.16
N LEU A 10 -13.61 2.99 16.69
CA LEU A 10 -12.14 2.96 16.68
C LEU A 10 -11.47 1.96 15.74
N ALA A 11 -11.14 2.47 14.54
CA ALA A 11 -9.84 2.22 13.96
C ALA A 11 -9.14 3.56 13.68
N LEU A 12 -9.00 4.39 14.72
CA LEU A 12 -7.82 5.26 14.81
C LEU A 12 -6.62 4.35 15.09
N GLY A 13 -6.24 3.58 14.08
CA GLY A 13 -4.97 2.88 14.08
C GLY A 13 -3.88 3.93 14.10
N LEU A 14 -3.26 4.05 15.27
CA LEU A 14 -2.03 4.77 15.48
C LEU A 14 -1.07 4.44 14.33
N PHE A 15 -0.87 5.38 13.40
CA PHE A 15 0.34 5.40 12.59
C PHE A 15 1.47 5.87 13.51
N GLY A 16 1.82 5.04 14.49
CA GLY A 16 3.18 4.94 14.97
C GLY A 16 4.03 4.32 13.87
N ALA A 17 4.11 4.97 12.71
CA ALA A 17 5.17 4.69 11.77
C ALA A 17 6.40 5.37 12.37
N THR A 18 7.15 4.60 13.16
CA THR A 18 8.60 4.76 13.25
C THR A 18 9.10 5.29 11.92
N ALA A 19 9.96 6.31 11.94
CA ALA A 19 10.71 6.76 10.76
C ALA A 19 11.66 5.63 10.30
N ALA A 20 11.11 4.50 9.88
CA ALA A 20 11.79 3.47 9.12
C ALA A 20 11.93 4.09 7.75
N SER A 21 13.16 4.47 7.38
CA SER A 21 13.54 5.11 6.12
C SER A 21 12.66 4.62 4.98
N ALA A 22 11.57 5.35 4.72
CA ALA A 22 10.49 4.86 3.89
C ALA A 22 10.94 5.07 2.45
N CYS A 23 11.10 3.97 1.74
CA CYS A 23 11.48 4.02 0.36
C CYS A 23 10.25 4.36 -0.47
N THR A 24 10.42 5.23 -1.45
CA THR A 24 9.34 5.62 -2.35
C THR A 24 9.53 4.89 -3.67
N ALA A 25 8.50 4.19 -4.11
CA ALA A 25 8.49 3.50 -5.39
C ALA A 25 7.45 4.13 -6.31
N GLU A 26 7.89 4.63 -7.45
CA GLU A 26 7.03 5.09 -8.53
C GLU A 26 6.68 3.88 -9.41
N PHE A 27 5.40 3.70 -9.70
CA PHE A 27 4.91 2.55 -10.46
C PHE A 27 3.76 2.94 -11.39
N LYS A 28 3.63 2.16 -12.45
CA LYS A 28 2.47 2.12 -13.33
C LYS A 28 1.82 0.76 -13.17
N ALA A 29 0.52 0.70 -12.92
CA ALA A 29 -0.18 -0.57 -12.78
C ALA A 29 -1.63 -0.44 -13.19
N LYS A 30 -2.32 -1.56 -13.33
CA LYS A 30 -3.75 -1.64 -13.62
C LYS A 30 -4.51 -2.04 -12.36
N ARG A 31 -5.54 -1.25 -12.00
CA ARG A 31 -6.48 -1.55 -10.91
C ARG A 31 -7.90 -1.46 -11.43
N GLY A 32 -8.64 -2.56 -11.34
CA GLY A 32 -10.05 -2.61 -11.74
C GLY A 32 -10.31 -2.14 -13.19
N GLY A 33 -9.41 -2.45 -14.13
CA GLY A 33 -9.57 -2.03 -15.52
C GLY A 33 -8.85 -0.74 -15.92
N GLN A 34 -8.46 0.10 -14.96
CA GLN A 34 -7.83 1.40 -15.22
C GLN A 34 -6.33 1.36 -14.98
N TYR A 35 -5.56 2.02 -15.85
CA TYR A 35 -4.14 2.24 -15.63
C TYR A 35 -3.94 3.42 -14.68
N VAL A 36 -3.12 3.21 -13.66
CA VAL A 36 -2.70 4.22 -12.70
C VAL A 36 -1.19 4.40 -12.80
N HIS A 37 -0.73 5.63 -12.62
CA HIS A 37 0.66 5.96 -12.40
C HIS A 37 0.71 6.69 -11.07
N SER A 38 1.41 6.11 -10.09
CA SER A 38 1.44 6.66 -8.74
C SER A 38 2.73 6.29 -8.02
N THR A 39 2.89 6.83 -6.83
CA THR A 39 4.04 6.60 -5.96
C THR A 39 3.54 5.99 -4.66
N ILE A 40 4.27 5.00 -4.14
CA ILE A 40 3.93 4.34 -2.88
C ILE A 40 5.12 4.35 -1.94
N SER A 41 4.86 4.62 -0.67
CA SER A 41 5.84 4.45 0.40
C SER A 41 5.87 2.98 0.81
N VAL A 42 7.02 2.36 0.66
CA VAL A 42 7.30 0.99 1.08
C VAL A 42 8.28 1.00 2.25
N PRO A 43 8.15 0.04 3.18
CA PRO A 43 9.13 -0.12 4.25
C PRO A 43 10.51 -0.40 3.64
N SER A 44 11.58 0.03 4.31
CA SER A 44 12.97 -0.12 3.84
C SER A 44 13.33 -1.58 3.54
N SER A 45 12.80 -2.52 4.34
CA SER A 45 12.95 -3.97 4.15
C SER A 45 12.38 -4.48 2.82
N SER A 46 11.49 -3.72 2.20
CA SER A 46 10.85 -4.01 0.90
C SER A 46 11.20 -2.97 -0.17
N CYS A 47 12.25 -2.17 0.03
CA CYS A 47 12.76 -1.18 -0.92
C CYS A 47 13.55 -1.82 -2.07
N ASN A 48 12.91 -2.77 -2.76
CA ASN A 48 13.45 -3.40 -3.95
C ASN A 48 12.29 -3.76 -4.88
N SER A 49 12.59 -4.02 -6.15
CA SER A 49 11.55 -4.29 -7.14
C SER A 49 10.64 -5.46 -6.75
N GLY A 50 11.19 -6.50 -6.11
CA GLY A 50 10.41 -7.66 -5.66
C GLY A 50 9.43 -7.31 -4.53
N GLY A 51 9.89 -6.62 -3.49
CA GLY A 51 9.06 -6.23 -2.35
C GLY A 51 7.94 -5.27 -2.74
N VAL A 52 8.27 -4.26 -3.56
CA VAL A 52 7.28 -3.34 -4.13
C VAL A 52 6.23 -4.09 -4.96
N LEU A 53 6.65 -5.04 -5.80
CA LEU A 53 5.75 -5.82 -6.64
C LEU A 53 4.77 -6.65 -5.79
N SER A 54 5.27 -7.40 -4.80
CA SER A 54 4.42 -8.20 -3.91
C SER A 54 3.42 -7.34 -3.13
N LEU A 55 3.84 -6.16 -2.69
CA LEU A 55 2.98 -5.24 -1.96
C LEU A 55 1.86 -4.66 -2.87
N LEU A 56 2.20 -4.29 -4.10
CA LEU A 56 1.22 -3.84 -5.10
C LEU A 56 0.25 -4.96 -5.51
N GLN A 57 0.74 -6.18 -5.70
CA GLN A 57 -0.11 -7.35 -5.98
C GLN A 57 -1.09 -7.63 -4.83
N SER A 58 -0.61 -7.55 -3.59
CA SER A 58 -1.46 -7.72 -2.40
C SER A 58 -2.55 -6.64 -2.28
N GLN A 59 -2.36 -5.47 -2.90
CA GLN A 59 -3.37 -4.41 -2.98
C GLN A 59 -4.32 -4.54 -4.18
N GLY A 60 -4.17 -5.60 -4.98
CA GLY A 60 -5.00 -5.86 -6.16
C GLY A 60 -4.55 -5.09 -7.41
N TYR A 61 -3.32 -4.58 -7.44
CA TYR A 61 -2.73 -4.07 -8.67
C TYR A 61 -2.25 -5.22 -9.56
N THR A 62 -2.40 -5.06 -10.87
CA THR A 62 -2.00 -6.03 -11.90
C THR A 62 -1.26 -5.32 -13.02
N ASN A 63 -0.53 -6.04 -13.88
CA ASN A 63 0.27 -5.42 -14.95
C ASN A 63 1.20 -4.30 -14.40
N ILE A 64 1.92 -4.63 -13.32
CA ILE A 64 2.73 -3.67 -12.57
C ILE A 64 4.08 -3.46 -13.28
N GLN A 65 4.42 -2.20 -13.51
CA GLN A 65 5.71 -1.74 -14.01
C GLN A 65 6.29 -0.74 -13.01
N ILE A 66 7.43 -1.09 -12.42
CA ILE A 66 8.13 -0.20 -11.49
C ILE A 66 8.98 0.76 -12.32
N VAL A 67 8.77 2.06 -12.13
CA VAL A 67 9.45 3.12 -12.90
C VAL A 67 10.75 3.54 -12.20
N ARG A 68 10.67 3.77 -10.88
CA ARG A 68 11.80 4.20 -10.06
C ARG A 68 11.58 3.76 -8.61
N ILE A 69 12.66 3.43 -7.93
CA ILE A 69 12.69 3.20 -6.49
C ILE A 69 13.72 4.19 -5.92
N SER A 70 13.31 4.97 -4.93
CA SER A 70 14.16 5.97 -4.24
C SER A 70 14.10 5.70 -2.74
N GLY A 71 15.25 5.47 -2.12
CA GLY A 71 15.39 5.24 -0.68
C GLY A 71 16.27 6.28 -0.01
#